data_AF-A3IT66-F1
#
_entry.id   AF-A3IT66-F1
#
_cell.length_a   1.000
_cell.length_b   1.000
_cell.length_c   1.000
_cell.angle_alpha   90.00
_cell.angle_beta   90.00
_cell.angle_gamma   90.00
#
_symmetry.space_group_name_H-M   'P 1'
#
loop_
_entity.id
_entity.type
_entity.pdbx_description
1 polymer ?
#
loop_
_entity_poly.entity_id
_entity_poly.type
_entity_poly.pdbx_seq_one_letter_code
_entity_poly.pdbx_strand_id
1 'polypeptide(L)' 'MVYRGQFDDSRPGNDVPITGKDLKAAIEDVLRDRNVDTQQKPSIGCNIKWKEGNEPPYFGV' A
#
# COMPACT_ATOMS: atom_id res chain seq x y z
N MET A 1 -3.97 -11.41 -7.25
CA MET A 1 -3.63 -10.13 -6.57
C MET A 1 -2.26 -9.71 -7.07
N VAL A 2 -2.11 -8.48 -7.56
CA VAL A 2 -0.90 -8.03 -8.29
C VAL A 2 -0.05 -7.05 -7.47
N TYR A 3 -0.68 -6.14 -6.74
CA TYR A 3 0.00 -5.18 -5.87
C TYR A 3 -0.79 -4.96 -4.57
N ARG A 4 -0.08 -4.91 -3.44
CA ARG A 4 -0.62 -4.69 -2.08
C ARG A 4 0.31 -3.86 -1.19
N GLY A 5 1.21 -3.09 -1.81
CA GLY A 5 2.19 -2.27 -1.11
C GLY A 5 1.70 -0.86 -0.78
N GLN A 6 2.64 -0.02 -0.34
CA GLN A 6 2.44 1.40 -0.07
C GLN A 6 2.11 2.23 -1.32
N PHE A 7 1.70 3.48 -1.12
CA PHE A 7 1.58 4.44 -2.22
C PHE A 7 2.95 4.99 -2.64
N ASP A 8 3.71 5.47 -1.65
CA ASP A 8 5.10 5.93 -1.74
C ASP A 8 5.76 5.91 -0.34
N ASP A 9 6.93 6.54 -0.19
CA ASP A 9 7.68 6.67 1.07
C ASP A 9 7.30 7.90 1.91
N SER A 10 6.35 8.74 1.47
CA SER A 10 5.91 9.90 2.24
C SER A 10 5.19 9.46 3.52
N ARG A 11 5.49 10.10 4.65
CA ARG A 11 4.90 9.80 5.97
C ARG A 11 4.68 11.09 6.74
N PRO A 12 3.69 11.12 7.66
CA PRO A 12 3.61 12.20 8.64
C PRO A 12 4.95 12.34 9.39
N GLY A 13 5.54 13.53 9.34
CA GLY A 13 6.79 13.84 10.04
C GLY A 13 8.08 13.51 9.28
N ASN A 14 8.02 13.10 8.01
CA ASN A 14 9.20 13.11 7.14
C ASN A 14 9.10 14.20 6.07
N ASP A 15 10.25 14.65 5.55
CA ASP A 15 10.32 15.66 4.49
C ASP A 15 10.30 15.03 3.08
N VAL A 16 9.74 13.82 2.96
CA VAL A 16 9.68 13.11 1.67
C VAL A 16 8.44 13.58 0.91
N PRO A 17 8.60 14.14 -0.32
CA PRO A 17 7.47 14.55 -1.14
C PRO A 17 6.55 13.38 -1.49
N ILE A 18 5.25 13.67 -1.64
CA ILE A 18 4.27 12.71 -2.13
C ILE A 18 4.48 12.53 -3.64
N THR A 19 4.69 11.29 -4.08
CA THR A 19 5.02 10.94 -5.47
C THR A 19 4.11 9.85 -6.05
N GLY A 20 3.59 8.96 -5.20
CA GLY A 20 2.89 7.74 -5.61
C GLY A 20 3.76 6.74 -6.38
N LYS A 21 5.09 6.83 -6.26
CA LYS A 21 6.04 6.13 -7.13
C LYS A 21 5.83 4.61 -7.16
N ASP A 22 5.52 3.98 -6.02
CA ASP A 22 5.43 2.53 -5.92
C ASP A 22 4.14 2.02 -6.58
N LEU A 23 3.00 2.68 -6.28
CA LEU A 23 1.74 2.34 -6.94
C LEU A 23 1.76 2.63 -8.45
N LYS A 24 2.35 3.77 -8.85
CA LYS A 24 2.50 4.12 -10.27
C LYS A 24 3.34 3.11 -11.03
N ALA A 25 4.47 2.67 -10.46
CA ALA A 25 5.31 1.65 -11.09
C ALA A 25 4.55 0.33 -11.31
N ALA A 26 3.79 -0.13 -10.30
CA ALA A 26 2.99 -1.33 -10.43
C ALA A 26 1.89 -1.22 -11.51
N ILE A 27 1.22 -0.06 -11.60
CA ILE A 27 0.24 0.20 -12.66
C ILE A 27 0.89 0.16 -14.04
N GLU A 28 2.03 0.85 -14.19
CA GLU A 28 2.79 0.92 -15.45
C GLU A 28 3.30 -0.44 -15.91
N ASP A 29 3.65 -1.33 -14.98
CA ASP A 29 4.05 -2.71 -15.29
C ASP A 29 2.87 -3.55 -15.76
N VAL A 30 1.73 -3.47 -15.07
CA VAL A 30 0.50 -4.17 -15.47
C VAL A 30 0.03 -3.73 -16.86
N LEU A 31 0.03 -2.42 -17.12
CA LEU A 31 -0.39 -1.87 -18.42
C LEU A 31 0.52 -2.29 -19.59
N ARG A 32 1.76 -2.70 -19.30
CA ARG A 32 2.74 -3.15 -20.30
C ARG A 32 2.92 -4.67 -20.32
N ASP A 33 2.05 -5.43 -19.66
CA ASP A 33 2.18 -6.89 -19.48
C ASP A 33 3.55 -7.31 -18.90
N ARG A 34 4.12 -6.47 -18.02
CA ARG A 34 5.37 -6.76 -17.29
C ARG A 34 5.06 -7.35 -15.92
N ASN A 35 6.03 -8.10 -15.39
CA ASN A 35 5.97 -8.57 -14.02
C ASN A 35 6.13 -7.39 -13.06
N VAL A 36 5.18 -7.25 -12.13
CA VAL A 36 5.27 -6.29 -11.02
C VAL A 36 6.32 -6.76 -10.02
N ASP A 37 7.08 -5.82 -9.46
CA ASP A 37 8.06 -6.12 -8.42
C ASP A 37 7.40 -6.88 -7.24
N THR A 38 8.07 -7.97 -6.84
CA THR A 38 7.65 -8.82 -5.73
C THR A 38 8.01 -8.21 -4.38
N GLN A 39 8.99 -7.31 -4.32
CA GLN A 39 9.37 -6.58 -3.12
C GLN A 39 8.42 -5.40 -2.87
N GLN A 40 7.27 -5.71 -2.29
CA GLN A 40 6.23 -4.71 -2.00
C GLN A 40 6.31 -4.29 -0.53
N LYS A 41 6.77 -3.05 -0.28
CA LYS A 41 6.76 -2.48 1.07
C LYS A 41 5.31 -2.31 1.55
N PRO A 42 4.92 -2.82 2.73
CA PRO A 42 3.54 -2.74 3.21
C PRO A 42 3.04 -1.30 3.31
N SER A 43 1.74 -1.11 3.10
CA SER A 43 1.07 0.15 3.37
C SER A 43 1.06 0.45 4.88
N ILE A 44 0.98 1.74 5.22
CA ILE A 44 0.86 2.20 6.60
C ILE A 44 -0.13 3.35 6.67
N GLY A 45 -0.91 3.36 7.73
CA GLY A 45 -1.94 4.36 7.97
C GLY A 45 -2.78 3.96 9.18
N CYS A 46 -3.88 4.68 9.39
CA CYS A 46 -4.87 4.27 10.37
C CYS A 46 -5.39 2.87 10.06
N ASN A 47 -5.66 2.08 11.09
CA ASN A 47 -6.44 0.85 10.94
C ASN A 47 -7.80 1.14 10.32
N ILE A 48 -8.32 0.18 9.55
CA ILE A 48 -9.69 0.23 9.03
C ILE A 48 -10.67 0.32 10.21
N LYS A 49 -11.66 1.20 10.09
CA LYS A 49 -12.72 1.35 11.10
C LYS A 49 -13.84 0.35 10.80
N TRP A 50 -13.68 -0.86 11.31
CA TRP A 50 -14.65 -1.93 11.14
C TRP A 50 -15.94 -1.62 11.91
N LYS A 51 -17.08 -2.05 11.34
CA LYS A 51 -18.32 -2.16 12.12
C LYS A 51 -18.15 -3.34 13.08
N GLU A 52 -18.79 -3.24 14.25
CA GLU A 52 -18.80 -4.31 15.24
C GLU A 52 -19.17 -5.67 14.63
N GLY A 53 -18.36 -6.68 14.89
CA GLY A 53 -18.52 -8.06 14.39
C GLY A 53 -17.95 -8.30 12.98
N ASN A 54 -17.43 -7.27 12.30
CA ASN A 54 -16.79 -7.39 10.99
C ASN A 54 -15.27 -7.18 11.03
N GLU A 55 -14.71 -6.99 12.22
CA GLU A 55 -13.27 -6.91 12.39
C GLU A 55 -12.59 -8.26 12.11
N PRO A 56 -11.41 -8.25 11.49
CA PRO A 56 -10.64 -9.46 11.27
C PRO A 56 -10.02 -9.96 12.58
N PRO A 57 -9.60 -11.24 12.66
CA PRO A 57 -9.03 -11.83 13.87
C PRO A 57 -7.78 -11.12 14.43
N TYR A 58 -7.11 -10.30 13.62
CA TYR A 58 -5.93 -9.52 14.02
C TYR A 58 -6.27 -8.11 14.52
N PHE A 59 -7.54 -7.73 14.61
CA PHE A 59 -7.91 -6.37 15.02
C PHE A 59 -7.79 -6.20 16.54
N GLY A 60 -7.02 -5.20 16.98
CA GLY A 60 -6.88 -4.86 18.40
C GLY A 60 -5.81 -5.64 19.17
N VAL A 61 -5.06 -6.52 18.50
CA VAL A 61 -3.75 -6.98 18.99
C VAL A 61 -2.68 -5.92 18.82
#